data_AF-A0AA41T9L1-F1
#
_entry.id   AF-A0AA41T9L1-F1
#
_cell.length_a   1.000
_cell.length_b   1.000
_cell.length_c   1.000
_cell.angle_alpha   90.00
_cell.angle_beta   90.00
_cell.angle_gamma   90.00
#
_symmetry.space_group_name_H-M   'P 1'
#
loop_
_entity.id
_entity.type
_entity.pdbx_description
1 polymer ?
#
loop_
_entity_poly.entity_id
_entity_poly.type
_entity_poly.pdbx_seq_one_letter_code
_entity_poly.pdbx_strand_id
1 'polypeptide(L)' 'MARLWQSLKLLLAILVALVASSYQLKKTFISIHEVSAVEQYVKDTLQYLTNEYNKESDDKYNFRILRILKIQKQVSE' A
#
# COMPACT_ATOMS: atom_id res chain seq x y z
N MET A 1 40.33 16.25 -29.35
CA MET A 1 39.04 16.84 -28.89
C MET A 1 37.85 15.88 -29.01
N ALA A 2 37.68 15.14 -30.12
CA ALA A 2 36.52 14.23 -30.30
C ALA A 2 36.42 13.09 -29.26
N ARG A 3 37.55 12.50 -28.85
CA ARG A 3 37.59 11.37 -27.90
C ARG A 3 37.16 11.76 -26.47
N LEU A 4 37.54 12.96 -26.02
CA LEU A 4 37.10 13.54 -24.74
C LEU A 4 35.60 13.85 -24.73
N TRP A 5 35.08 14.32 -25.86
CA TRP A 5 33.66 14.59 -26.03
C TRP A 5 32.81 13.30 -26.02
N GLN A 6 33.34 12.23 -26.58
CA GLN A 6 32.73 10.89 -26.54
C GLN A 6 32.75 10.30 -25.13
N SER A 7 33.85 10.42 -24.39
CA SER A 7 33.91 9.96 -23.00
C SER A 7 32.96 10.75 -22.08
N LEU A 8 32.81 12.05 -22.30
CA LEU A 8 31.88 12.89 -21.54
C LEU A 8 30.42 12.46 -21.79
N LYS A 9 30.06 12.16 -23.04
CA LYS A 9 28.74 11.64 -23.41
C LYS A 9 28.45 10.28 -22.78
N LEU A 10 29.43 9.39 -22.73
CA LEU A 10 29.31 8.07 -22.08
C LEU A 10 29.08 8.22 -20.57
N LEU A 11 29.85 9.06 -19.90
CA LEU A 11 29.66 9.35 -18.46
C LEU A 11 28.27 9.92 -18.19
N LEU A 12 27.80 10.85 -19.02
CA LEU A 12 26.46 11.42 -18.90
C LEU A 12 25.38 10.35 -19.08
N ALA A 13 25.53 9.46 -20.07
CA ALA A 13 24.58 8.37 -20.29
C ALA A 13 24.51 7.40 -19.10
N ILE A 14 25.65 7.07 -18.49
CA ILE A 14 25.72 6.22 -17.30
C ILE A 14 25.01 6.89 -16.11
N LEU A 15 25.26 8.19 -15.89
CA LEU A 15 24.59 8.95 -14.83
C LEU A 15 23.07 8.98 -15.03
N VAL A 16 22.61 9.25 -16.24
CA VAL A 16 21.17 9.26 -16.58
C VAL A 16 20.55 7.88 -16.37
N ALA A 17 21.21 6.81 -16.80
CA ALA A 17 20.73 5.44 -16.60
C ALA A 17 20.63 5.08 -15.11
N LEU A 18 21.63 5.48 -14.30
CA LEU A 18 21.64 5.23 -12.86
C LEU A 18 20.52 6.00 -12.15
N VAL A 19 20.31 7.27 -12.51
CA VAL A 19 19.22 8.09 -11.97
C VAL A 19 17.86 7.49 -12.36
N ALA A 20 17.67 7.12 -13.62
CA ALA A 20 16.42 6.51 -14.10
C ALA A 20 16.11 5.18 -13.38
N SER A 21 17.10 4.32 -13.19
CA SER A 21 16.95 3.06 -12.46
C SER A 21 16.59 3.27 -10.99
N SER A 22 17.24 4.24 -10.33
CA SER A 22 16.93 4.56 -8.92
C SER A 22 15.53 5.13 -8.71
N TYR A 23 14.96 5.79 -9.72
CA TYR A 23 13.61 6.35 -9.68
C TYR A 23 12.52 5.25 -9.76
N GLN A 24 12.80 4.14 -10.44
CA GLN A 24 11.83 3.04 -10.59
C GLN A 24 11.60 2.27 -9.28
N LEU A 25 12.59 2.19 -8.39
CA LEU A 25 12.50 1.39 -7.17
C LEU A 25 11.59 1.98 -6.08
N LYS A 26 11.12 3.24 -6.21
CA LYS A 26 10.42 3.97 -5.16
C LYS A 26 8.92 4.17 -5.36
N LYS A 27 8.33 3.61 -6.43
CA LYS A 27 6.87 3.67 -6.63
C LYS A 27 6.25 2.36 -6.16
N THR A 28 6.14 2.17 -4.85
CA THR A 28 5.17 1.23 -4.28
C THR A 28 3.78 1.80 -4.59
N PHE A 29 3.09 1.21 -5.56
CA PHE A 29 1.74 1.65 -5.92
C PHE A 29 0.79 1.18 -4.83
N ILE A 30 0.35 2.10 -3.98
CA ILE A 30 -0.74 1.85 -3.06
C ILE A 30 -2.04 1.90 -3.87
N SER A 31 -2.72 0.76 -3.96
CA SER A 31 -4.02 0.66 -4.60
C SER A 31 -5.08 0.35 -3.56
N ILE A 32 -6.19 1.10 -3.62
CA ILE A 32 -7.32 0.93 -2.70
C ILE A 32 -8.51 0.44 -3.51
N HIS A 33 -8.99 -0.74 -3.16
CA HIS A 33 -10.12 -1.38 -3.83
C HIS A 33 -11.28 -1.49 -2.86
N GLU A 34 -12.50 -1.26 -3.37
CA GLU A 34 -13.71 -1.58 -2.62
C GLU A 34 -14.00 -3.08 -2.70
N VAL A 35 -14.42 -3.66 -1.59
CA VAL A 35 -14.52 -5.11 -1.40
C VAL A 35 -15.90 -5.48 -0.89
N SER A 36 -16.39 -6.66 -1.27
CA SER A 36 -17.69 -7.15 -0.82
C SER A 36 -17.62 -7.71 0.60
N ALA A 37 -18.68 -7.48 1.39
CA ALA A 37 -18.84 -8.08 2.72
C ALA A 37 -18.97 -9.61 2.72
N VAL A 38 -19.21 -10.21 1.54
CA VAL A 38 -19.36 -11.66 1.38
C VAL A 38 -18.00 -12.38 1.38
N GLU A 39 -16.91 -11.66 1.18
CA GLU A 39 -15.57 -12.26 1.14
C GLU A 39 -15.17 -12.80 2.51
N GLN A 40 -14.68 -14.04 2.54
CA GLN A 40 -14.43 -14.76 3.80
C GLN A 40 -13.47 -14.01 4.74
N TYR A 41 -12.38 -13.45 4.19
CA TYR A 41 -11.43 -12.68 5.00
C TYR A 41 -12.04 -11.41 5.60
N VAL A 42 -13.06 -10.83 4.96
CA VAL A 42 -13.78 -9.67 5.50
C VAL A 42 -14.56 -10.08 6.74
N LYS A 43 -15.25 -11.22 6.70
CA LYS A 43 -15.96 -11.76 7.87
C LYS A 43 -15.02 -11.97 9.06
N ASP A 44 -13.89 -12.62 8.81
CA ASP A 44 -12.90 -12.91 9.87
C ASP A 44 -12.30 -11.60 10.42
N THR A 45 -12.03 -10.63 9.56
CA THR A 45 -11.54 -9.29 9.96
C THR A 45 -12.55 -8.53 10.81
N LEU A 46 -13.83 -8.55 10.44
CA LEU A 46 -14.90 -7.87 11.19
C LEU A 46 -15.11 -8.51 12.57
N GLN A 47 -14.99 -9.83 12.66
CA GLN A 47 -15.04 -10.53 13.94
C GLN A 47 -13.85 -10.16 14.82
N TYR A 48 -12.64 -10.16 14.28
CA TYR A 48 -11.44 -9.71 14.99
C TYR A 48 -11.61 -8.26 15.49
N LEU A 49 -12.01 -7.33 14.62
CA LEU A 49 -12.21 -5.92 14.95
C LEU A 49 -13.24 -5.72 16.06
N THR A 50 -14.37 -6.43 16.00
CA THR A 50 -15.40 -6.34 17.05
C THR A 50 -14.88 -6.85 18.40
N ASN A 51 -14.07 -7.91 18.38
CA ASN A 51 -13.49 -8.46 19.60
C ASN A 51 -12.46 -7.51 20.22
N GLU A 52 -11.55 -6.95 19.41
CA GLU A 52 -10.54 -6.01 19.92
C GLU A 52 -11.17 -4.73 20.43
N TYR A 53 -12.14 -4.16 19.71
CA TYR A 53 -12.87 -2.98 20.17
C TYR A 53 -13.54 -3.20 21.54
N ASN A 54 -14.19 -4.34 21.74
CA ASN A 54 -14.84 -4.65 23.01
C ASN A 54 -13.87 -4.96 24.15
N LYS A 55 -12.64 -5.40 23.85
CA LYS A 55 -11.58 -5.57 24.85
C LYS A 55 -11.01 -4.23 25.31
N GLU A 56 -10.87 -3.28 24.40
CA GLU A 56 -10.34 -1.94 24.68
C GLU A 56 -11.38 -1.00 25.28
N SER A 57 -12.66 -1.27 25.07
CA SER A 57 -13.76 -0.46 25.58
C SER A 57 -14.02 -0.72 27.07
N ASP A 58 -14.01 0.32 27.89
CA ASP A 58 -14.39 0.26 29.31
C ASP A 58 -15.91 0.26 29.54
N ASP A 59 -16.71 0.06 28.48
CA ASP A 59 -18.16 -0.02 28.59
C ASP A 59 -18.57 -1.33 29.26
N LYS A 60 -19.68 -1.28 30.01
CA LYS A 60 -20.25 -2.46 30.65
C LYS A 60 -20.74 -3.49 29.64
N TYR A 61 -21.07 -3.07 28.42
CA TYR A 61 -21.68 -3.91 27.39
C TYR A 61 -20.83 -4.03 26.13
N ASN A 62 -20.93 -5.19 25.50
CA ASN A 62 -20.30 -5.43 24.22
C ASN A 62 -21.08 -4.77 23.08
N PHE A 63 -20.34 -4.09 22.21
CA PHE A 63 -20.81 -3.55 20.96
C PHE A 63 -20.88 -4.62 19.88
N ARG A 64 -21.84 -4.46 18.98
CA ARG A 64 -21.99 -5.26 17.76
C ARG A 64 -22.11 -4.35 16.55
N ILE A 65 -21.59 -4.79 15.42
CA ILE A 65 -21.72 -4.08 14.16
C ILE A 65 -23.17 -4.16 13.69
N LEU A 66 -23.84 -3.01 13.55
CA LEU A 66 -25.22 -2.94 13.03
C LEU A 66 -25.26 -2.76 11.52
N ARG A 67 -24.33 -1.98 10.96
CA ARG A 67 -24.27 -1.68 9.53
C ARG A 67 -22.83 -1.37 9.13
N ILE A 68 -22.43 -1.91 7.98
CA ILE A 68 -21.16 -1.59 7.33
C ILE A 68 -21.45 -0.61 6.20
N LEU A 69 -20.77 0.53 6.21
CA LEU A 69 -20.96 1.56 5.18
C LEU A 69 -20.06 1.33 3.96
N LYS A 70 -18.83 0.88 4.21
CA LYS A 70 -17.82 0.64 3.17
C LYS A 70 -16.76 -0.33 3.67
N ILE A 71 -16.23 -1.15 2.78
CA ILE A 71 -15.06 -2.00 3.03
C ILE A 71 -14.04 -1.68 1.96
N GLN A 72 -12.81 -1.38 2.37
CA GLN A 72 -11.72 -1.09 1.45
C GLN A 72 -10.51 -1.95 1.80
N LYS A 73 -9.87 -2.48 0.76
CA LYS A 73 -8.61 -3.22 0.87
C LYS A 73 -7.51 -2.42 0.21
N GLN A 74 -6.48 -2.15 0.99
CA GLN A 74 -5.23 -1.60 0.50
C GLN A 74 -4.31 -2.73 0.05
N VAL A 75 -3.81 -2.65 -1.18
CA VAL A 75 -2.78 -3.53 -1.70
C VAL A 75 -1.55 -2.68 -2.00
N SER A 76 -0.42 -3.06 -1.42
CA SER A 76 0.89 -2.54 -1.77
C SER A 76 1.62 -3.59 -2.61
N GLU A 77 1.98 -3.24 -3.83
CA GLU A 77 2.89 -4.02 -4.70
C GLU A 77 4.35 -3.79 -4.32
#